data_AF-A0A922YUG4-F1
#
_entry.id   AF-A0A922YUG4-F1
#
_cell.length_a   1.000
_cell.length_b   1.000
_cell.length_c   1.000
_cell.angle_alpha   90.00
_cell.angle_beta   90.00
_cell.angle_gamma   90.00
#
_symmetry.space_group_name_H-M   'P 1'
#
loop_
_entity.id
_entity.type
_entity.pdbx_description
1 polymer ?
#
loop_
_entity_poly.entity_id
_entity_poly.type
_entity_poly.pdbx_seq_one_letter_code
_entity_poly.pdbx_strand_id
1 'polypeptide(L)'
;MNFELAEKKDVFINAVSNFFNYWKRYALIIIASSCISLYGISLILNSNEKGSGLTVITISVAILGWLISLRNADENIRRIKRIEYLSTAYEGIALYLRRDSNAFDYNVYIDGLERSFTIIQLYGTRKEIKLVCSIIEQYNVSNDNVVQCDTLLNVLRDGLRKELLLPKALRYVRTMRLDRFEDKENRENNEKISFSLIQ
;
A
#
# COMPACT_ATOMS: atom_id res chain seq x y z
N MET A 1 -3.27 6.84 -31.65
CA MET A 1 -3.07 8.28 -31.33
C MET A 1 -4.24 8.91 -30.57
N ASN A 2 -5.50 8.49 -30.77
CA ASN A 2 -6.64 9.03 -30.00
C ASN A 2 -6.74 8.54 -28.54
N PHE A 3 -6.10 7.42 -28.19
CA PHE A 3 -6.18 6.82 -26.84
C PHE A 3 -5.39 7.61 -25.78
N GLU A 4 -4.19 8.11 -26.12
CA GLU A 4 -3.37 8.92 -25.20
C GLU A 4 -4.00 10.29 -24.86
N LEU A 5 -4.78 10.84 -25.79
CA LEU A 5 -5.49 12.10 -25.61
C LEU A 5 -6.68 11.95 -24.66
N ALA A 6 -7.39 10.82 -24.74
CA ALA A 6 -8.47 10.48 -23.81
C ALA A 6 -7.94 10.27 -22.39
N GLU A 7 -6.84 9.51 -22.24
CA GLU A 7 -6.23 9.25 -20.93
C GLU A 7 -5.76 10.53 -20.23
N LYS A 8 -5.11 11.45 -20.96
CA LYS A 8 -4.68 12.74 -20.39
C LYS A 8 -5.86 13.60 -19.93
N LYS A 9 -6.99 13.55 -20.64
CA LYS A 9 -8.18 14.33 -20.29
C LYS A 9 -8.82 13.82 -19.00
N ASP A 10 -8.92 12.51 -18.84
CA ASP A 10 -9.49 11.89 -17.63
C ASP A 10 -8.62 12.14 -16.40
N VAL A 11 -7.28 12.09 -16.56
CA VAL A 11 -6.33 12.46 -15.50
C VAL A 11 -6.50 13.93 -15.08
N PHE A 12 -6.66 14.85 -16.04
CA PHE A 12 -6.87 16.27 -15.75
C PHE A 12 -8.19 16.53 -15.04
N ILE A 13 -9.29 15.94 -15.51
CA ILE A 13 -10.62 16.09 -14.90
C ILE A 13 -10.63 15.55 -13.47
N ASN A 14 -10.02 14.38 -13.24
CA ASN A 14 -9.90 13.82 -11.89
C ASN A 14 -9.00 14.68 -10.98
N ALA A 15 -7.93 15.26 -11.51
CA ALA A 15 -7.08 16.18 -10.74
C ALA A 15 -7.85 17.46 -10.34
N VAL A 16 -8.62 18.05 -11.26
CA VAL A 16 -9.44 19.24 -11.00
C VAL A 16 -10.57 18.93 -10.01
N SER A 17 -11.28 17.82 -10.17
CA SER A 17 -12.34 17.38 -9.25
C SER A 17 -11.80 17.15 -7.84
N ASN A 18 -10.65 16.47 -7.71
CA ASN A 18 -10.00 16.28 -6.41
C ASN A 18 -9.54 17.60 -5.79
N PHE A 19 -9.07 18.55 -6.59
CA PHE A 19 -8.72 19.89 -6.12
C PHE A 19 -9.93 20.64 -5.55
N PHE A 20 -11.08 20.61 -6.24
CA PHE A 20 -12.30 21.25 -5.75
C PHE A 20 -12.88 20.57 -4.50
N ASN A 21 -12.87 19.23 -4.44
CA ASN A 21 -13.34 18.50 -3.27
C ASN A 21 -12.43 18.71 -2.05
N TYR A 22 -11.12 18.79 -2.26
CA TYR A 22 -10.16 19.21 -1.25
C TYR A 22 -10.53 20.62 -0.76
N TRP A 23 -10.66 21.58 -1.68
CA TRP A 23 -10.96 22.96 -1.32
C TRP A 23 -12.30 23.10 -0.58
N LYS A 24 -13.33 22.33 -0.96
CA LYS A 24 -14.63 22.32 -0.27
C LYS A 24 -14.55 21.82 1.17
N ARG A 25 -13.74 20.79 1.44
CA ARG A 25 -13.53 20.27 2.81
C ARG A 25 -12.79 21.27 3.70
N TYR A 26 -11.82 21.98 3.15
CA TYR A 26 -11.03 22.94 3.90
C TYR A 26 -11.62 24.36 3.92
N ALA A 27 -12.54 24.68 3.00
CA ALA A 27 -13.19 25.99 2.95
C ALA A 27 -13.92 26.32 4.26
N LEU A 28 -14.61 25.35 4.88
CA LEU A 28 -15.28 25.57 6.16
C LEU A 28 -14.28 25.85 7.29
N ILE A 29 -13.12 25.20 7.28
CA ILE A 29 -12.09 25.41 8.31
C ILE A 29 -11.35 26.73 8.07
N ILE A 30 -11.12 27.10 6.81
CA ILE A 30 -10.54 28.40 6.44
C ILE A 30 -11.51 29.52 6.83
N ILE A 31 -12.81 29.38 6.58
CA ILE A 31 -13.83 30.38 6.98
C ILE A 31 -13.88 30.50 8.50
N ALA A 32 -13.92 29.37 9.24
CA ALA A 32 -13.92 29.37 10.70
C ALA A 32 -12.63 30.01 11.28
N SER A 33 -11.47 29.66 10.73
CA SER A 33 -10.17 30.22 11.12
C SER A 33 -10.06 31.71 10.77
N SER A 34 -10.62 32.12 9.62
CA SER A 34 -10.67 33.52 9.21
C SER A 34 -11.53 34.34 10.17
N CYS A 35 -12.69 33.83 10.59
CA CYS A 35 -13.54 34.48 11.60
C CYS A 35 -12.81 34.64 12.94
N ILE A 36 -12.07 33.62 13.40
CA ILE A 36 -11.28 33.69 14.64
C ILE A 36 -10.13 34.70 14.51
N SER A 37 -9.45 34.72 13.36
CA SER A 37 -8.37 35.68 13.10
C SER A 37 -8.87 37.12 13.00
N LEU A 38 -10.03 37.34 12.37
CA LEU A 38 -10.67 38.66 12.27
C LEU A 38 -11.17 39.15 13.64
N TYR A 39 -11.66 38.24 14.49
CA TYR A 39 -12.03 38.56 15.87
C TYR A 39 -10.80 38.91 16.73
N GLY A 40 -9.69 38.19 16.53
CA GLY A 40 -8.41 38.54 17.15
C GLY A 40 -7.85 39.88 16.66
N ILE A 41 -7.93 40.16 15.36
CA ILE A 41 -7.50 41.42 14.76
C ILE A 41 -8.38 42.58 15.24
N SER A 42 -9.70 42.40 15.39
CA SER A 42 -10.57 43.47 15.92
C SER A 42 -10.26 43.78 17.39
N LEU A 43 -9.92 42.77 18.19
CA LEU A 43 -9.44 42.94 19.57
C LEU A 43 -8.09 43.68 19.64
N ILE A 44 -7.19 43.41 18.67
CA ILE A 44 -5.86 44.05 18.58
C ILE A 44 -5.95 45.48 18.04
N LEU A 45 -6.83 45.77 17.07
CA LEU A 45 -7.05 47.13 16.57
C LEU A 45 -7.70 48.03 17.61
N ASN A 46 -8.40 47.43 18.58
CA ASN A 46 -8.98 48.14 19.72
C ASN A 46 -7.98 48.30 20.89
N SER A 47 -6.82 47.63 20.85
CA SER A 47 -5.77 47.78 21.86
C SER A 47 -4.70 48.78 21.39
N ASN A 48 -4.57 49.88 22.11
CA ASN A 48 -3.72 51.02 21.75
C ASN A 48 -2.22 50.79 22.03
N GLU A 49 -1.76 49.53 22.07
CA GLU A 49 -0.42 49.15 22.54
C GLU A 49 0.49 48.61 21.42
N LYS A 50 1.74 49.06 21.43
CA LYS A 50 2.81 48.84 20.43
C LYS A 50 3.26 47.38 20.25
N GLY A 51 2.56 46.39 20.82
CA GLY A 51 2.87 44.96 20.74
C GLY A 51 2.18 44.18 19.62
N SER A 52 1.31 44.84 18.84
CA SER A 52 0.42 44.22 17.84
C SER A 52 1.10 43.62 16.60
N GLY A 53 2.33 44.02 16.28
CA GLY A 53 3.05 43.49 15.10
C GLY A 53 3.54 42.05 15.27
N LEU A 54 4.01 41.69 16.47
CA LEU A 54 4.56 40.37 16.75
C LEU A 54 3.46 39.29 16.70
N THR A 55 2.26 39.62 17.19
CA THR A 55 1.12 38.69 17.24
C THR A 55 0.56 38.38 15.86
N VAL A 56 0.54 39.34 14.94
CA VAL A 56 0.11 39.10 13.54
C VAL A 56 1.08 38.17 12.81
N ILE A 57 2.38 38.31 13.05
CA ILE A 57 3.40 37.46 12.45
C ILE A 57 3.29 36.02 12.98
N THR A 58 3.11 35.83 14.29
CA THR A 58 2.99 34.49 14.87
C THR A 58 1.73 33.77 14.40
N ILE A 59 0.59 34.46 14.31
CA ILE A 59 -0.65 33.89 13.75
C ILE A 59 -0.46 33.48 12.28
N SER A 60 0.18 34.34 11.48
CA SER A 60 0.41 34.06 10.06
C SER A 60 1.31 32.84 9.86
N VAL A 61 2.39 32.72 10.65
CA VAL A 61 3.29 31.56 10.63
C VAL A 61 2.57 30.29 11.08
N ALA A 62 1.70 30.36 12.09
CA ALA A 62 0.93 29.22 12.55
C ALA A 62 -0.05 28.70 11.48
N ILE A 63 -0.74 29.59 10.78
CA ILE A 63 -1.66 29.22 9.67
C ILE A 63 -0.89 28.55 8.53
N LEU A 64 0.27 29.11 8.13
CA LEU A 64 1.12 28.52 7.10
C LEU A 64 1.65 27.14 7.51
N GLY A 65 2.11 27.00 8.76
CA GLY A 65 2.56 25.72 9.31
C GLY A 65 1.46 24.65 9.30
N TRP A 66 0.23 25.04 9.62
CA TRP A 66 -0.92 24.13 9.61
C TRP A 66 -1.29 23.67 8.20
N LEU A 67 -1.28 24.58 7.21
CA LEU A 67 -1.53 24.24 5.80
C LEU A 67 -0.51 23.25 5.23
N ILE A 68 0.78 23.44 5.54
CA ILE A 68 1.86 22.54 5.12
C ILE A 68 1.70 21.17 5.80
N SER A 69 1.37 21.16 7.09
CA SER A 69 1.13 19.92 7.85
C SER A 69 -0.02 19.10 7.28
N LEU A 70 -1.13 19.75 6.92
CA LEU A 70 -2.31 19.10 6.33
C LEU A 70 -1.99 18.38 5.01
N ARG A 71 -1.24 19.04 4.12
CA ARG A 71 -0.85 18.44 2.83
C ARG A 71 0.03 17.20 3.03
N ASN A 72 0.99 17.29 3.94
CA ASN A 72 1.87 16.18 4.24
C ASN A 72 1.13 15.00 4.91
N ALA A 73 0.07 15.27 5.67
CA ALA A 73 -0.74 14.23 6.30
C ALA A 73 -1.42 13.33 5.26
N ASP A 74 -2.05 13.89 4.24
CA ASP A 74 -2.73 13.11 3.19
C ASP A 74 -1.75 12.25 2.38
N GLU A 75 -0.60 12.81 2.01
CA GLU A 75 0.45 12.07 1.30
C GLU A 75 1.02 10.93 2.14
N ASN A 76 1.23 11.17 3.44
CA ASN A 76 1.67 10.13 4.36
C ASN A 76 0.64 9.02 4.52
N ILE A 77 -0.66 9.34 4.63
CA ILE A 77 -1.72 8.33 4.73
C ILE A 77 -1.74 7.45 3.47
N ARG A 78 -1.66 8.07 2.28
CA ARG A 78 -1.60 7.31 1.01
C ARG A 78 -0.38 6.41 0.95
N ARG A 79 0.77 6.92 1.39
CA ARG A 79 2.02 6.17 1.45
C ARG A 79 1.92 4.97 2.41
N ILE A 80 1.37 5.17 3.60
CA ILE A 80 1.16 4.11 4.60
C ILE A 80 0.26 3.01 4.02
N LYS A 81 -0.89 3.37 3.45
CA LYS A 81 -1.79 2.39 2.81
C LYS A 81 -1.10 1.63 1.69
N ARG A 82 -0.32 2.32 0.84
CA ARG A 82 0.42 1.69 -0.24
C ARG A 82 1.41 0.65 0.30
N ILE A 83 2.14 0.98 1.37
CA ILE A 83 3.09 0.06 2.01
C ILE A 83 2.35 -1.15 2.59
N GLU A 84 1.25 -0.94 3.29
CA GLU A 84 0.43 -2.00 3.90
C GLU A 84 -0.11 -3.00 2.85
N TYR A 85 -0.64 -2.48 1.74
CA TYR A 85 -1.11 -3.35 0.67
C TYR A 85 0.04 -4.08 -0.02
N LEU A 86 1.15 -3.40 -0.32
CA LEU A 86 2.30 -4.04 -0.95
C LEU A 86 3.00 -5.06 -0.04
N SER A 87 3.00 -4.87 1.29
CA SER A 87 3.50 -5.88 2.23
C SER A 87 2.60 -7.10 2.25
N THR A 88 1.28 -6.91 2.22
CA THR A 88 0.31 -8.02 2.11
C THR A 88 0.52 -8.82 0.82
N ALA A 89 0.74 -8.14 -0.31
CA ALA A 89 1.03 -8.80 -1.59
C ALA A 89 2.37 -9.55 -1.56
N TYR A 90 3.39 -8.97 -0.94
CA TYR A 90 4.68 -9.63 -0.75
C TYR A 90 4.54 -10.93 0.06
N GLU A 91 3.77 -10.91 1.15
CA GLU A 91 3.50 -12.10 1.97
C GLU A 91 2.76 -13.19 1.19
N GLY A 92 1.72 -12.83 0.42
CA GLY A 92 0.98 -13.79 -0.40
C GLY A 92 1.86 -14.49 -1.44
N ILE A 93 2.71 -13.72 -2.14
CA ILE A 93 3.69 -14.29 -3.10
C ILE A 93 4.72 -15.16 -2.38
N ALA A 94 5.24 -14.72 -1.22
CA ALA A 94 6.21 -15.48 -0.45
C ALA A 94 5.63 -16.80 0.06
N LEU A 95 4.36 -16.82 0.48
CA LEU A 95 3.65 -18.04 0.87
C LEU A 95 3.47 -18.98 -0.33
N TYR A 96 3.05 -18.44 -1.48
CA TYR A 96 2.91 -19.22 -2.71
C TYR A 96 4.23 -19.88 -3.14
N LEU A 97 5.36 -19.17 -3.05
CA LEU A 97 6.69 -19.73 -3.36
C LEU A 97 7.13 -20.81 -2.37
N ARG A 98 6.61 -20.77 -1.14
CA ARG A 98 6.92 -21.75 -0.10
C ARG A 98 6.01 -22.99 -0.14
N ARG A 99 4.92 -22.95 -0.90
CA ARG A 99 3.93 -24.04 -0.95
C ARG A 99 4.58 -25.38 -1.29
N ASP A 100 3.98 -26.45 -0.76
CA ASP A 100 4.19 -27.80 -1.25
C ASP A 100 3.17 -28.04 -2.38
N SER A 101 3.62 -28.58 -3.51
CA SER A 101 2.74 -28.87 -4.65
C SER A 101 1.68 -29.91 -4.33
N ASN A 102 1.91 -30.73 -3.30
CA ASN A 102 1.01 -31.81 -2.88
C ASN A 102 0.13 -31.45 -1.67
N ALA A 103 0.17 -30.20 -1.21
CA ALA A 103 -0.66 -29.77 -0.08
C ALA A 103 -2.14 -29.74 -0.45
N PHE A 104 -2.99 -30.22 0.46
CA PHE A 104 -4.46 -30.17 0.34
C PHE A 104 -5.00 -28.74 0.11
N ASP A 105 -4.28 -27.73 0.61
CA ASP A 105 -4.65 -26.32 0.52
C ASP A 105 -4.05 -25.59 -0.70
N TYR A 106 -3.65 -26.31 -1.76
CA TYR A 106 -3.02 -25.70 -2.94
C TYR A 106 -3.80 -24.51 -3.52
N ASN A 107 -5.13 -24.61 -3.59
CA ASN A 107 -6.01 -23.57 -4.11
C ASN A 107 -5.94 -22.28 -3.28
N VAL A 108 -5.78 -22.38 -1.94
CA VAL A 108 -5.65 -21.22 -1.06
C VAL A 108 -4.39 -20.41 -1.38
N TYR A 109 -3.29 -21.08 -1.74
CA TYR A 109 -2.06 -20.41 -2.16
C TYR A 109 -2.20 -19.72 -3.52
N ILE A 110 -2.96 -20.31 -4.45
CA ILE A 110 -3.25 -19.71 -5.76
C ILE A 110 -4.11 -18.46 -5.59
N ASP A 111 -5.21 -18.54 -4.83
CA ASP A 111 -6.05 -17.37 -4.54
C ASP A 111 -5.25 -16.25 -3.86
N GLY A 112 -4.34 -16.62 -2.95
CA GLY A 112 -3.41 -15.70 -2.32
C GLY A 112 -2.48 -15.01 -3.32
N LEU A 113 -1.99 -15.74 -4.33
CA LEU A 113 -1.16 -15.21 -5.41
C LEU A 113 -1.96 -14.24 -6.31
N GLU A 114 -3.16 -14.63 -6.75
CA GLU A 114 -4.02 -13.81 -7.60
C GLU A 114 -4.42 -12.50 -6.91
N ARG A 115 -4.78 -12.59 -5.62
CA ARG A 115 -5.04 -11.41 -4.80
C ARG A 115 -3.81 -10.50 -4.72
N SER A 116 -2.62 -11.09 -4.58
CA SER A 116 -1.37 -10.33 -4.52
C SER A 116 -1.07 -9.61 -5.83
N PHE A 117 -1.29 -10.27 -6.98
CA PHE A 117 -1.15 -9.64 -8.30
C PHE A 117 -2.13 -8.49 -8.50
N THR A 118 -3.38 -8.67 -8.10
CA THR A 118 -4.41 -7.61 -8.16
C THR A 118 -4.01 -6.40 -7.31
N ILE A 119 -3.49 -6.63 -6.10
CA ILE A 119 -2.98 -5.56 -5.23
C ILE A 119 -1.83 -4.80 -5.89
N ILE A 120 -0.88 -5.52 -6.51
CA ILE A 120 0.26 -4.89 -7.19
C ILE A 120 -0.18 -4.10 -8.42
N GLN A 121 -1.19 -4.56 -9.16
CA GLN A 121 -1.75 -3.80 -10.28
C GLN A 121 -2.35 -2.46 -9.83
N LEU A 122 -2.94 -2.41 -8.63
CA LEU A 122 -3.58 -1.21 -8.11
C LEU A 122 -2.61 -0.24 -7.40
N TYR A 123 -1.66 -0.78 -6.62
CA TYR A 123 -0.79 0.02 -5.73
C TYR A 123 0.69 -0.01 -6.10
N GLY A 124 1.08 -0.87 -7.04
CA GLY A 124 2.46 -1.04 -7.47
C GLY A 124 2.97 0.10 -8.36
N THR A 125 4.27 0.15 -8.48
CA THR A 125 4.98 0.99 -9.45
C THR A 125 4.85 0.41 -10.85
N ARG A 126 5.05 1.24 -11.88
CA ARG A 126 5.02 0.80 -13.29
C ARG A 126 5.94 -0.39 -13.58
N LYS A 127 7.09 -0.47 -12.89
CA LYS A 127 8.03 -1.59 -13.03
C LYS A 127 7.45 -2.89 -12.47
N GLU A 128 6.85 -2.83 -11.28
CA GLU A 128 6.21 -3.99 -10.63
C GLU A 128 5.00 -4.47 -11.43
N ILE A 129 4.16 -3.55 -11.91
CA ILE A 129 3.00 -3.87 -12.76
C ILE A 129 3.46 -4.58 -14.03
N LYS A 130 4.50 -4.07 -14.70
CA LYS A 130 5.03 -4.69 -15.92
C LYS A 130 5.56 -6.11 -15.66
N LEU A 131 6.20 -6.33 -14.51
CA LEU A 131 6.67 -7.66 -14.12
C LEU A 131 5.50 -8.62 -13.88
N VAL A 132 4.45 -8.18 -13.17
CA VAL A 132 3.24 -8.98 -12.98
C VAL A 132 2.60 -9.35 -14.31
N CYS A 133 2.42 -8.39 -15.23
CA CYS A 133 1.88 -8.69 -16.56
C CYS A 133 2.73 -9.71 -17.32
N SER A 134 4.06 -9.59 -17.29
CA SER A 134 4.95 -10.55 -17.95
C SER A 134 4.87 -11.95 -17.34
N ILE A 135 4.68 -12.04 -16.03
CA ILE A 135 4.54 -13.32 -15.32
C ILE A 135 3.21 -14.00 -15.70
N ILE A 136 2.12 -13.24 -15.74
CA ILE A 136 0.80 -13.74 -16.16
C ILE A 136 0.83 -14.22 -17.61
N GLU A 137 1.48 -13.46 -18.50
CA GLU A 137 1.64 -13.84 -19.91
C GLU A 137 2.45 -15.14 -20.05
N GLN A 138 3.58 -15.26 -19.33
CA GLN A 138 4.37 -16.48 -19.31
C GLN A 138 3.60 -17.68 -18.76
N TYR A 139 2.80 -17.49 -17.71
CA TYR A 139 1.97 -18.56 -17.14
C TYR A 139 0.89 -19.04 -18.12
N ASN A 140 0.26 -18.13 -18.87
CA ASN A 140 -0.77 -18.50 -19.84
C ASN A 140 -0.19 -19.19 -21.09
N VAL A 141 1.08 -18.93 -21.42
CA VAL A 141 1.76 -19.51 -22.60
C VAL A 141 2.49 -20.81 -22.26
N SER A 142 2.97 -20.96 -21.02
CA SER A 142 3.66 -22.16 -20.56
C SER A 142 2.67 -23.23 -20.12
N ASN A 143 2.85 -24.46 -20.61
CA ASN A 143 2.13 -25.63 -20.07
C ASN A 143 2.64 -26.06 -18.69
N ASP A 144 3.75 -25.49 -18.22
CA ASP A 144 4.26 -25.71 -16.88
C ASP A 144 3.50 -24.80 -15.91
N ASN A 145 2.67 -25.38 -15.04
CA ASN A 145 1.88 -24.70 -13.99
C ASN A 145 2.74 -24.06 -12.88
N VAL A 146 4.00 -23.71 -13.17
CA VAL A 146 4.97 -23.18 -12.21
C VAL A 146 5.24 -21.71 -12.53
N VAL A 147 4.73 -20.83 -11.67
CA VAL A 147 4.97 -19.39 -11.77
C VAL A 147 6.29 -19.03 -11.09
N GLN A 148 7.24 -18.47 -11.84
CA GLN A 148 8.49 -17.95 -11.28
C GLN A 148 8.31 -16.51 -10.79
N CYS A 149 8.24 -16.31 -9.47
CA CYS A 149 8.01 -14.99 -8.86
C CYS A 149 9.25 -14.34 -8.21
N ASP A 150 10.43 -14.98 -8.25
CA ASP A 150 11.61 -14.52 -7.50
C ASP A 150 12.04 -13.09 -7.84
N THR A 151 12.02 -12.73 -9.12
CA THR A 151 12.37 -11.38 -9.58
C THR A 151 11.40 -10.34 -9.06
N LEU A 152 10.08 -10.61 -9.15
CA LEU A 152 9.04 -9.72 -8.64
C LEU A 152 9.14 -9.56 -7.12
N LEU A 153 9.36 -10.67 -6.40
CA LEU A 153 9.51 -10.69 -4.95
C LEU A 153 10.71 -9.82 -4.50
N ASN A 154 11.84 -9.93 -5.19
CA ASN A 154 13.03 -9.11 -4.90
C ASN A 154 12.79 -7.62 -5.16
N VAL A 155 12.12 -7.27 -6.27
CA VAL A 155 11.79 -5.87 -6.59
C VAL A 155 10.84 -5.28 -5.54
N LEU A 156 9.80 -6.01 -5.14
CA LEU A 156 8.87 -5.62 -4.08
C LEU A 156 9.59 -5.42 -2.75
N ARG A 157 10.48 -6.34 -2.37
CA ARG A 157 11.28 -6.25 -1.14
C ARG A 157 12.12 -4.99 -1.12
N ASP A 158 12.85 -4.72 -2.21
CA ASP A 158 13.72 -3.55 -2.30
C ASP A 158 12.91 -2.25 -2.33
N GLY A 159 11.75 -2.25 -3.00
CA GLY A 159 10.79 -1.16 -3.00
C GLY A 159 10.27 -0.85 -1.60
N LEU A 160 9.77 -1.87 -0.89
CA LEU A 160 9.27 -1.75 0.48
C LEU A 160 10.35 -1.27 1.46
N ARG A 161 11.57 -1.82 1.37
CA ARG A 161 12.69 -1.38 2.23
C ARG A 161 13.08 0.06 1.97
N LYS A 162 13.09 0.49 0.71
CA LYS A 162 13.34 1.89 0.35
C LYS A 162 12.27 2.80 0.93
N GLU A 163 11.01 2.40 0.87
CA GLU A 163 9.90 3.17 1.43
C GLU A 163 9.97 3.28 2.96
N LEU A 164 10.42 2.21 3.63
CA LEU A 164 10.64 2.18 5.07
C LEU A 164 11.99 2.78 5.52
N LEU A 165 12.77 3.36 4.60
CA LEU A 165 14.12 3.88 4.87
C LEU A 165 15.07 2.84 5.50
N LEU A 166 14.85 1.56 5.21
CA LEU A 166 15.69 0.46 5.68
C LEU A 166 16.90 0.30 4.74
N PRO A 167 18.07 -0.13 5.26
CA PRO A 167 19.23 -0.44 4.43
C PRO A 167 18.88 -1.54 3.43
N LYS A 168 19.57 -1.58 2.28
CA LYS A 168 19.31 -2.62 1.26
C LYS A 168 19.37 -4.03 1.86
N ALA A 169 18.48 -4.90 1.40
CA ALA A 169 18.51 -6.29 1.82
C ALA A 169 19.81 -6.96 1.36
N LEU A 170 20.29 -7.94 2.14
CA LEU A 170 21.35 -8.83 1.69
C LEU A 170 20.86 -9.59 0.45
N ARG A 171 21.76 -9.76 -0.53
CA ARG A 171 21.45 -10.35 -1.85
C ARG A 171 20.85 -11.76 -1.75
N TYR A 172 21.17 -12.48 -0.68
CA TYR A 172 20.68 -13.82 -0.41
C TYR A 172 20.10 -13.88 1.01
N VAL A 173 18.77 -13.76 1.12
CA VAL A 173 18.06 -14.14 2.34
C VAL A 173 17.43 -15.50 2.05
N ARG A 174 18.12 -16.58 2.43
CA ARG A 174 17.54 -17.92 2.38
C ARG A 174 16.51 -17.99 3.50
N THR A 175 15.23 -17.99 3.13
CA THR A 175 14.18 -18.20 4.12
C THR A 175 14.24 -19.64 4.58
N MET A 176 14.41 -19.86 5.89
CA MET A 176 14.39 -21.19 6.48
C MET A 176 13.02 -21.81 6.21
N ARG A 177 12.99 -22.93 5.47
CA ARG A 177 11.83 -23.81 5.41
C ARG A 177 11.90 -24.68 6.64
N LEU A 178 10.95 -24.52 7.55
CA LEU A 178 10.72 -25.48 8.60
C LEU A 178 9.82 -26.54 7.99
N ASP A 179 10.38 -27.71 7.71
CA ASP A 179 9.56 -28.87 7.40
C ASP A 179 8.72 -29.12 8.66
N ARG A 180 7.40 -28.94 8.54
CA ARG A 180 6.53 -29.49 9.57
C ARG A 180 6.72 -30.99 9.46
N PHE A 181 7.41 -31.57 10.43
CA PHE A 181 7.31 -32.99 10.70
C PHE A 181 5.82 -33.23 10.94
N GLU A 182 5.09 -33.60 9.89
CA GLU A 182 3.80 -34.24 10.07
C GLU A 182 4.10 -35.46 10.93
N ASP A 183 3.50 -35.52 12.12
CA ASP A 183 3.48 -36.71 12.96
C ASP A 183 2.91 -37.86 12.12
N LYS A 184 3.78 -38.56 11.38
CA LYS A 184 3.41 -39.74 10.57
C LYS A 184 2.67 -40.77 11.43
N GLU A 185 2.95 -40.75 12.73
CA GLU A 185 2.31 -41.56 13.77
C GLU A 185 0.79 -41.30 13.90
N ASN A 186 0.31 -40.07 13.71
CA ASN A 186 -1.13 -39.76 13.78
C ASN A 186 -1.89 -40.14 12.50
N ARG A 187 -1.23 -40.18 11.33
CA ARG A 187 -1.86 -40.68 10.09
C ARG A 187 -2.00 -42.20 10.09
N GLU A 188 -0.97 -42.94 10.51
CA GLU A 188 -1.08 -44.41 10.62
C GLU A 188 -2.14 -44.84 11.65
N ASN A 189 -2.26 -44.11 12.77
CA ASN A 189 -3.29 -44.42 13.76
C ASN A 189 -4.71 -44.10 13.25
N ASN A 190 -4.92 -43.00 12.54
CA ASN A 190 -6.24 -42.68 11.96
C ASN A 190 -6.63 -43.65 10.83
N GLU A 191 -5.69 -44.10 10.00
CA GLU A 191 -5.96 -45.14 9.01
C GLU A 191 -6.32 -46.48 9.67
N LYS A 192 -5.56 -46.92 10.69
CA LYS A 192 -5.88 -48.16 11.42
C LYS A 192 -7.26 -48.12 12.10
N ILE A 193 -7.64 -46.98 12.69
CA ILE A 193 -8.96 -46.81 13.31
C ILE A 193 -10.06 -46.88 12.26
N SER A 194 -9.87 -46.28 11.08
CA SER A 194 -10.85 -46.32 9.99
C SER A 194 -11.07 -47.73 9.42
N PHE A 195 -10.03 -48.57 9.34
CA PHE A 195 -10.16 -49.97 8.93
C PHE A 195 -10.85 -50.84 9.99
N SER A 196 -10.66 -50.54 11.28
CA SER A 196 -11.29 -51.29 12.37
C SER A 196 -12.79 -51.02 12.55
N LEU A 197 -13.33 -49.94 11.95
CA LEU A 197 -14.75 -49.58 12.02
C LEU A 197 -15.57 -50.13 10.82
N ILE A 198 -14.92 -50.75 9.84
CA ILE A 198 -15.54 -51.26 8.61
C ILE A 198 -15.67 -52.80 8.62
N GLN A 199 -15.10 -53.49 9.62
CA GLN A 199 -15.28 -54.92 9.87
C GLN A 199 -16.29 -55.18 10.99
#